data_AF-A0A2H9P1J8-F1
#
_entry.id   AF-A0A2H9P1J8-F1
#
_cell.length_a   1.000
_cell.length_b   1.000
_cell.length_c   1.000
_cell.angle_alpha   90.00
_cell.angle_beta   90.00
_cell.angle_gamma   90.00
#
_symmetry.space_group_name_H-M   'P 1'
#
loop_
_entity.id
_entity.type
_entity.pdbx_description
1 polymer ?
#
loop_
_entity_poly.entity_id
_entity_poly.type
_entity_poly.pdbx_seq_one_letter_code
_entity_poly.pdbx_strand_id
1 'polypeptide(L)'
;MRTELVENRIIVWNIENSRKLFSHGYYGKPIGIPKPKPDEINVPLILDLIEGLYLLENKKITIYKLNQKMTVDHMIEMCKKEYHDFDKKYLVYKNFRDKGYVINPGIKFGCDFAVYEKGPGIDHAP
;
A
#
# COMPACT_ATOMS: atom_id res chain seq x y z
N MET A 1 10.55 -6.36 5.99
CA MET A 1 10.63 -6.99 4.65
C MET A 1 11.29 -6.03 3.67
N ARG A 2 12.23 -6.46 2.81
CA ARG A 2 12.89 -5.55 1.85
C ARG A 2 11.99 -5.29 0.63
N THR A 3 11.90 -4.03 0.22
CA THR A 3 11.15 -3.57 -0.96
C THR A 3 11.99 -2.57 -1.75
N GLU A 4 11.62 -2.34 -3.00
CA GLU A 4 12.32 -1.43 -3.91
C GLU A 4 11.41 -0.32 -4.42
N LEU A 5 11.87 0.92 -4.37
CA LEU A 5 11.19 2.07 -4.93
C LEU A 5 11.63 2.26 -6.39
N VAL A 6 10.68 2.12 -7.31
CA VAL A 6 10.85 2.35 -8.75
C VAL A 6 9.88 3.45 -9.15
N GLU A 7 10.41 4.60 -9.59
CA GLU A 7 9.65 5.82 -9.86
C GLU A 7 8.80 6.25 -8.65
N ASN A 8 7.47 6.15 -8.75
CA ASN A 8 6.48 6.45 -7.70
C ASN A 8 5.79 5.20 -7.14
N ARG A 9 6.36 4.00 -7.37
CA ARG A 9 5.80 2.72 -6.90
C ARG A 9 6.81 1.95 -6.06
N ILE A 10 6.32 1.24 -5.06
CA ILE A 10 7.16 0.38 -4.23
C ILE A 10 6.84 -1.07 -4.54
N ILE A 11 7.86 -1.81 -4.99
CA ILE A 11 7.75 -3.18 -5.44
C ILE A 11 8.25 -4.12 -4.35
N VAL A 12 7.42 -5.12 -4.04
CA VAL A 12 7.76 -6.27 -3.21
C VAL A 12 8.08 -7.44 -4.14
N TRP A 13 9.36 -7.65 -4.42
CA TRP A 13 9.80 -8.70 -5.34
C TRP A 13 9.66 -10.12 -4.78
N ASN A 14 9.87 -10.28 -3.48
CA ASN A 14 9.77 -11.58 -2.84
C ASN A 14 8.29 -12.01 -2.72
N ILE A 15 7.96 -13.13 -3.37
CA ILE A 15 6.58 -13.63 -3.50
C ILE A 15 5.95 -13.97 -2.14
N GLU A 16 6.72 -14.49 -1.19
CA GLU A 16 6.21 -14.82 0.14
C GLU A 16 5.79 -13.55 0.91
N ASN A 17 6.62 -12.49 0.84
CA ASN A 17 6.30 -11.18 1.41
C ASN A 17 5.10 -10.55 0.71
N SER A 18 5.00 -10.68 -0.62
CA SER A 18 3.82 -10.23 -1.40
C SER A 18 2.55 -10.89 -0.89
N ARG A 19 2.55 -12.23 -0.77
CA ARG A 19 1.41 -12.98 -0.24
C ARG A 19 1.07 -12.56 1.17
N LYS A 20 2.08 -12.42 2.04
CA LYS A 20 1.89 -12.03 3.45
C LYS A 20 1.29 -10.63 3.59
N LEU A 21 1.79 -9.64 2.86
CA LEU A 21 1.22 -8.29 2.89
C LEU A 21 -0.20 -8.25 2.34
N PHE A 22 -0.46 -8.95 1.24
CA PHE A 22 -1.79 -8.97 0.66
C PHE A 22 -2.79 -9.71 1.56
N SER A 23 -2.42 -10.85 2.16
CA SER A 23 -3.31 -11.61 3.04
C SER A 23 -3.56 -10.97 4.40
N HIS A 24 -2.63 -10.15 4.90
CA HIS A 24 -2.72 -9.51 6.24
C HIS A 24 -3.18 -8.05 6.16
N GLY A 25 -4.11 -7.74 5.25
CA GLY A 25 -4.74 -6.41 5.18
C GLY A 25 -4.90 -5.86 3.77
N TYR A 26 -4.82 -6.68 2.72
CA TYR A 26 -5.01 -6.26 1.33
C TYR A 26 -4.14 -5.05 0.96
N TYR A 27 -2.88 -5.04 1.42
CA TYR A 27 -1.92 -4.04 0.99
C TYR A 27 -1.52 -4.29 -0.46
N GLY A 28 -1.46 -3.24 -1.26
CA GLY A 28 -0.96 -3.27 -2.63
C GLY A 28 -1.80 -4.07 -3.61
N LYS A 29 -1.26 -4.18 -4.83
CA LYS A 29 -1.88 -4.92 -5.94
C LYS A 29 -0.86 -5.90 -6.55
N PRO A 30 -1.20 -7.19 -6.62
CA PRO A 30 -0.38 -8.17 -7.32
C PRO A 30 -0.34 -7.85 -8.82
N ILE A 31 0.85 -7.92 -9.43
CA ILE A 31 1.04 -7.54 -10.84
C ILE A 31 0.27 -8.50 -11.74
N GLY A 32 -0.59 -7.96 -12.60
CA GLY A 32 -1.30 -8.74 -13.62
C GLY A 32 -2.48 -9.57 -13.12
N ILE A 33 -2.89 -9.44 -11.85
CA ILE A 33 -4.06 -10.14 -11.29
C ILE A 33 -5.18 -9.13 -10.98
N PRO A 34 -6.26 -9.06 -11.79
CA PRO A 34 -7.30 -8.04 -11.61
C PRO A 34 -8.17 -8.20 -10.36
N LYS A 35 -8.43 -9.45 -9.95
CA LYS A 35 -9.26 -9.81 -8.77
C LYS A 35 -8.54 -10.86 -7.92
N PRO A 36 -7.46 -10.47 -7.25
CA PRO A 36 -6.60 -11.41 -6.52
C PRO A 36 -7.30 -11.96 -5.28
N LYS A 37 -7.17 -13.28 -5.06
CA LYS A 37 -7.48 -13.90 -3.76
C LYS A 37 -6.19 -14.10 -2.94
N PRO A 38 -6.25 -14.01 -1.60
CA PRO A 38 -5.05 -14.10 -0.74
C PRO A 38 -4.19 -15.36 -0.95
N ASP A 39 -4.82 -16.47 -1.26
CA ASP A 39 -4.27 -17.80 -1.49
C ASP A 39 -3.66 -17.97 -2.90
N GLU A 40 -4.02 -17.12 -3.85
CA GLU A 40 -3.60 -17.21 -5.26
C GLU A 40 -2.38 -16.34 -5.60
N ILE A 41 -1.85 -15.57 -4.63
CA ILE A 41 -0.74 -14.64 -4.87
C ILE A 41 0.56 -15.41 -5.14
N ASN A 42 1.04 -15.33 -6.38
CA ASN A 42 2.32 -15.91 -6.83
C ASN A 42 3.19 -14.94 -7.64
N VAL A 43 2.86 -13.64 -7.61
CA VAL A 43 3.55 -12.57 -8.34
C VAL A 43 4.05 -11.47 -7.38
N PRO A 44 4.97 -10.60 -7.81
CA PRO A 44 5.33 -9.40 -7.07
C PRO A 44 4.12 -8.51 -6.76
N LEU A 45 4.21 -7.78 -5.65
CA LEU A 45 3.18 -6.85 -5.19
C LEU A 45 3.65 -5.42 -5.41
N ILE A 46 2.76 -4.57 -5.92
CA ILE A 46 2.99 -3.13 -6.04
C ILE A 46 2.21 -2.40 -4.95
N LEU A 47 2.91 -1.59 -4.17
CA LEU A 47 2.35 -0.65 -3.21
C LEU A 47 2.39 0.75 -3.82
N ASP A 48 1.39 1.58 -3.50
CA ASP A 48 1.53 3.02 -3.67
C ASP A 48 2.41 3.66 -2.58
N LEU A 49 2.74 4.95 -2.73
CA LEU A 49 3.64 5.63 -1.79
C LEU A 49 2.99 5.82 -0.40
N ILE A 50 1.68 6.03 -0.32
CA ILE A 50 0.94 6.20 0.95
C ILE A 50 0.96 4.89 1.73
N GLU A 51 0.65 3.77 1.07
CA GLU A 51 0.73 2.43 1.64
C GLU A 51 2.16 2.12 2.09
N GLY A 52 3.14 2.41 1.23
CA GLY A 52 4.54 2.19 1.52
C GLY A 52 5.04 2.97 2.73
N LEU A 53 4.68 4.26 2.83
CA LEU A 53 5.01 5.10 3.97
C LEU A 53 4.41 4.55 5.25
N TYR A 54 3.12 4.19 5.26
CA TYR A 54 2.48 3.58 6.42
C TYR A 54 3.17 2.28 6.87
N LEU A 55 3.50 1.39 5.93
CA LEU A 55 4.20 0.15 6.24
C LEU A 55 5.64 0.40 6.73
N LEU A 56 6.30 1.45 6.23
CA LEU A 56 7.64 1.87 6.67
C LEU A 56 7.61 2.43 8.10
N GLU A 57 6.68 3.34 8.41
CA GLU A 57 6.49 3.88 9.77
C GLU A 57 6.25 2.78 10.79
N ASN A 58 5.43 1.78 10.42
CA ASN A 58 5.12 0.62 11.24
C ASN A 58 6.22 -0.46 11.24
N LYS A 59 7.39 -0.19 10.64
CA LYS A 59 8.55 -1.09 10.55
C LYS A 59 8.25 -2.46 9.91
N LYS A 60 7.16 -2.57 9.12
CA LYS A 60 6.78 -3.79 8.41
C LYS A 60 7.66 -3.99 7.16
N ILE A 61 8.04 -2.90 6.49
CA ILE A 61 8.91 -2.92 5.32
C ILE A 61 10.14 -2.02 5.48
N THR A 62 11.14 -2.25 4.64
CA THR A 62 12.29 -1.39 4.43
C THR A 62 12.40 -1.11 2.94
N ILE A 63 12.35 0.18 2.58
CA ILE A 63 12.32 0.63 1.18
C ILE A 63 13.73 1.01 0.74
N TYR A 64 14.14 0.56 -0.45
CA TYR A 64 15.41 0.93 -1.06
C TYR A 64 15.20 1.60 -2.42
N LYS A 65 15.95 2.67 -2.71
CA LYS A 65 16.02 3.31 -4.03
C LYS A 65 17.47 3.31 -4.50
N LEU A 66 17.78 2.74 -5.66
CA LEU A 66 19.16 2.62 -6.17
C LEU A 66 20.13 2.09 -5.09
N ASN A 67 19.70 1.04 -4.38
CA ASN A 67 20.40 0.42 -3.26
C ASN A 67 20.63 1.28 -2.00
N GLN A 68 20.10 2.51 -1.95
CA GLN A 68 20.09 3.35 -0.75
C GLN A 68 18.81 3.13 0.05
N LYS A 69 18.94 2.95 1.37
CA LYS A 69 17.79 2.77 2.25
C LYS A 69 17.06 4.11 2.43
N MET A 70 15.75 4.12 2.21
CA MET A 70 14.94 5.31 2.40
C MET A 70 14.57 5.53 3.87
N THR A 71 14.57 6.79 4.30
CA THR A 71 14.06 7.23 5.60
C THR A 71 12.57 7.59 5.48
N VAL A 72 11.89 7.67 6.64
CA VAL A 72 10.50 8.12 6.71
C VAL A 72 10.37 9.55 6.15
N ASP A 73 11.27 10.45 6.53
CA ASP A 73 11.25 11.85 6.07
C ASP A 73 11.37 11.97 4.54
N HIS A 74 12.28 11.22 3.92
CA HIS A 74 12.39 11.21 2.46
C HIS A 74 11.14 10.67 1.78
N MET A 75 10.50 9.65 2.37
CA MET A 75 9.22 9.13 1.85
C MET A 75 8.09 10.15 2.00
N ILE A 76 8.01 10.88 3.11
CA ILE A 76 7.04 11.97 3.31
C ILE A 76 7.20 13.05 2.23
N GLU A 77 8.43 13.51 2.00
CA GLU A 77 8.71 14.53 0.98
C GLU A 77 8.36 14.06 -0.44
N MET A 78 8.56 12.77 -0.73
CA MET A 78 8.09 12.19 -1.99
C MET A 78 6.56 12.19 -2.10
N CYS A 79 5.87 11.79 -1.03
CA CYS A 79 4.40 11.76 -1.06
C CYS A 79 3.80 13.16 -1.18
N LYS A 80 4.37 14.18 -0.52
CA LYS A 80 3.95 15.58 -0.66
C LYS A 80 4.07 16.12 -2.08
N LYS A 81 5.07 15.64 -2.84
CA LYS A 81 5.25 16.01 -4.25
C LYS A 81 4.27 15.28 -5.17
N GLU A 82 3.93 14.04 -4.85
CA GLU A 82 3.06 13.20 -5.68
C GLU A 82 1.56 13.48 -5.46
N TYR A 83 1.14 13.77 -4.23
CA TYR A 83 -0.28 13.90 -3.87
C TYR A 83 -0.64 15.32 -3.40
N HIS A 84 -1.66 15.89 -4.04
CA HIS A 84 -2.34 17.07 -3.50
C HIS A 84 -2.98 16.77 -2.13
N ASP A 85 -2.88 17.71 -1.19
CA ASP A 85 -3.37 17.57 0.20
C ASP A 85 -2.83 16.32 0.92
N PHE A 86 -1.59 15.90 0.61
CA PHE A 86 -0.98 14.69 1.15
C PHE A 86 -1.17 14.55 2.66
N ASP A 87 -0.87 15.57 3.46
CA ASP A 87 -0.90 15.47 4.93
C ASP A 87 -2.31 15.08 5.44
N LYS A 88 -3.37 15.64 4.84
CA LYS A 88 -4.77 15.28 5.16
C LYS A 88 -5.09 13.87 4.72
N LYS A 89 -4.71 13.50 3.50
CA LYS A 89 -4.95 12.16 2.94
C LYS A 89 -4.24 11.08 3.75
N TYR A 90 -3.00 11.33 4.16
CA TYR A 90 -2.22 10.42 4.98
C TYR A 90 -2.80 10.27 6.38
N LEU A 91 -3.25 11.37 7.01
CA LEU A 91 -3.95 11.31 8.29
C LEU A 91 -5.20 10.42 8.23
N VAL A 92 -6.02 10.58 7.19
CA VAL A 92 -7.22 9.75 6.98
C VAL A 92 -6.84 8.29 6.75
N TYR A 93 -5.89 8.03 5.84
CA TYR A 93 -5.41 6.69 5.53
C TYR A 93 -4.90 5.97 6.78
N LYS A 94 -4.04 6.64 7.54
CA LYS A 94 -3.44 6.11 8.77
C LYS A 94 -4.49 5.81 9.82
N ASN A 95 -5.42 6.72 10.10
CA ASN A 95 -6.49 6.52 11.06
C ASN A 95 -7.36 5.29 10.74
N PHE A 96 -7.72 5.06 9.47
CA PHE A 96 -8.48 3.87 9.09
C PHE A 96 -7.65 2.59 9.20
N ARG A 97 -6.40 2.62 8.75
CA ARG A 97 -5.49 1.47 8.87
C ARG A 97 -5.19 1.09 10.33
N ASP A 98 -4.99 2.07 11.20
CA ASP A 98 -4.74 1.86 12.64
C ASP A 98 -5.95 1.22 13.33
N LYS A 99 -7.16 1.51 12.83
CA LYS A 99 -8.42 0.89 13.30
C LYS A 99 -8.69 -0.49 12.69
N GLY A 100 -7.81 -1.00 11.82
CA GLY A 100 -7.94 -2.32 11.22
C GLY A 100 -8.77 -2.37 9.93
N TYR A 101 -9.21 -1.23 9.39
CA TYR A 101 -9.91 -1.20 8.12
C TYR A 101 -8.95 -1.45 6.95
N VAL A 102 -9.49 -2.05 5.89
CA VAL A 102 -8.84 -2.16 4.60
C VAL A 102 -9.13 -0.90 3.81
N ILE A 103 -8.10 -0.21 3.33
CA ILE A 103 -8.26 1.02 2.55
C ILE A 103 -7.55 0.88 1.20
N ASN A 104 -8.29 1.19 0.13
CA ASN A 104 -7.85 1.10 -1.25
C ASN A 104 -8.04 2.45 -1.97
N PRO A 105 -7.33 2.69 -3.10
CA PRO A 105 -7.57 3.88 -3.92
C PRO A 105 -9.03 3.95 -4.39
N GLY A 106 -9.68 5.10 -4.15
CA GLY A 106 -11.09 5.36 -4.43
C GLY A 106 -11.40 5.80 -5.86
N ILE A 107 -10.42 5.85 -6.77
CA ILE A 107 -10.56 6.40 -8.12
C ILE A 107 -11.74 5.83 -8.92
N LYS A 108 -12.07 4.55 -8.71
CA LYS A 108 -13.22 3.89 -9.37
C LYS A 108 -14.58 4.45 -8.93
N PHE A 109 -14.64 5.15 -7.81
CA PHE A 109 -15.83 5.71 -7.18
C PHE A 109 -15.81 7.25 -7.15
N GLY A 110 -14.80 7.89 -7.76
CA GLY A 110 -14.67 9.35 -7.75
C GLY A 110 -14.27 9.95 -6.39
N CYS A 111 -13.71 9.15 -5.48
CA CYS A 111 -13.24 9.59 -4.17
C CYS A 111 -11.75 9.27 -3.97
N ASP A 112 -11.14 9.78 -2.88
CA ASP A 112 -9.75 9.48 -2.56
C ASP A 112 -9.54 8.01 -2.17
N PHE A 113 -10.43 7.47 -1.34
CA PHE A 113 -10.29 6.14 -0.75
C PHE A 113 -11.62 5.38 -0.73
N ALA A 114 -11.53 4.07 -0.92
CA ALA A 114 -12.58 3.10 -0.66
C ALA A 114 -12.21 2.30 0.60
N VAL A 115 -13.10 2.25 1.59
CA VAL A 115 -12.82 1.68 2.93
C VAL A 115 -13.67 0.43 3.12
N TYR A 116 -13.08 -0.63 3.65
CA TYR A 116 -13.74 -1.91 3.84
C TYR A 116 -13.46 -2.42 5.26
N GLU A 117 -14.42 -3.11 5.86
CA GLU A 117 -14.22 -3.74 7.17
C GLU A 117 -13.43 -5.03 7.06
N LYS A 118 -13.77 -5.87 6.07
CA LYS A 118 -13.16 -7.19 5.85
C LYS A 118 -12.33 -7.23 4.58
N GLY A 119 -12.77 -6.51 3.55
CA GLY A 119 -12.02 -6.37 2.31
C GLY A 119 -12.88 -6.46 1.05
N PRO A 120 -12.29 -6.12 -0.10
CA PRO A 120 -12.99 -6.12 -1.39
C PRO A 120 -13.45 -7.53 -1.77
N GLY A 121 -14.73 -7.67 -2.14
CA GLY A 121 -15.33 -8.94 -2.54
C GLY A 121 -15.89 -9.78 -1.37
N ILE A 122 -15.67 -9.35 -0.13
CA ILE A 122 -16.36 -9.88 1.06
C ILE A 122 -17.47 -8.91 1.46
N ASP A 123 -17.15 -7.62 1.53
CA ASP A 123 -18.13 -6.57 1.83
C ASP A 123 -18.92 -6.20 0.56
N HIS A 124 -20.22 -5.92 0.74
CA HIS A 124 -21.14 -5.63 -0.37
C HIS A 124 -20.94 -4.22 -0.97
N ALA A 125 -20.37 -3.28 -0.22
CA ALA A 125 -20.00 -1.94 -0.67
C ALA A 125 -18.84 -1.38 0.19
N PRO A 126 -17.95 -0.56 -0.40
CA PRO A 126 -16.99 0.28 0.33
C PRO A 126 -17.64 1.49 1.02
#